data_AF-A0A719XDL4-F1
#
_entry.id   AF-A0A719XDL4-F1
#
_cell.length_a   1.000
_cell.length_b   1.000
_cell.length_c   1.000
_cell.angle_alpha   90.00
_cell.angle_beta   90.00
_cell.angle_gamma   90.00
#
_symmetry.space_group_name_H-M   'P 1'
#
loop_
_entity.id
_entity.type
_entity.pdbx_description
1 polymer ?
#
loop_
_entity_poly.entity_id
_entity_poly.type
_entity_poly.pdbx_seq_one_letter_code
_entity_poly.pdbx_strand_id
1 'polypeptide(L)' 'SYRLNFNIQTFNVGKNVRNQYIGVHAYCAWTYLNGSPLGGFQEIHSNGSNGWYISNYRWGNYESGGTISVTCLNLPGAGL' A
#
# COMPACT_ATOMS: atom_id res chain seq x y z
N SER A 1 -20.72 -12.13 23.22
CA SER A 1 -20.60 -11.43 21.92
C SER A 1 -19.15 -11.07 21.72
N TYR A 2 -18.49 -11.63 20.71
CA TYR A 2 -17.13 -11.24 20.35
C TYR A 2 -17.22 -9.98 19.48
N ARG A 3 -16.55 -8.91 19.90
CA ARG A 3 -16.45 -7.67 19.12
C ARG A 3 -15.25 -7.78 18.21
N LEU A 4 -15.52 -7.89 16.90
CA LEU A 4 -14.54 -7.62 15.87
C LEU A 4 -14.21 -6.13 15.91
N ASN A 5 -13.01 -5.79 16.35
CA ASN A 5 -12.52 -4.41 16.32
C ASN A 5 -11.76 -4.20 15.02
N PHE A 6 -12.46 -3.75 13.98
CA PHE A 6 -11.86 -3.37 12.72
C PHE A 6 -11.28 -1.96 12.83
N ASN A 7 -10.07 -1.77 12.33
CA ASN A 7 -9.46 -0.45 12.21
C ASN A 7 -8.95 -0.27 10.77
N ILE A 8 -8.95 0.96 10.28
CA ILE A 8 -8.31 1.30 9.01
C ILE A 8 -7.08 2.16 9.25
N GLN A 9 -6.05 1.92 8.45
CA GLN A 9 -4.83 2.71 8.47
C GLN A 9 -4.49 3.16 7.05
N THR A 10 -4.24 4.45 6.88
CA THR A 10 -3.85 5.02 5.59
C THR A 10 -2.36 5.33 5.58
N PHE A 11 -1.69 4.90 4.52
CA PHE A 11 -0.28 5.11 4.26
C PHE A 11 -0.13 6.06 3.08
N ASN A 12 0.60 7.16 3.30
CA ASN A 12 0.99 8.08 2.24
C ASN A 12 2.42 7.76 1.80
N VAL A 13 2.59 7.41 0.54
CA VAL A 13 3.85 6.95 -0.03
C VAL A 13 4.35 7.95 -1.05
N GLY A 14 5.50 8.56 -0.74
CA GLY A 14 6.18 9.49 -1.61
C GLY A 14 6.86 8.81 -2.80
N LYS A 15 7.66 9.56 -3.55
CA LYS A 15 8.40 9.06 -4.71
C LYS A 15 9.61 8.22 -4.30
N ASN A 16 10.08 7.39 -5.24
CA ASN A 16 11.28 6.56 -5.11
C ASN A 16 11.24 5.52 -3.97
N VAL A 17 10.03 5.08 -3.61
CA VAL A 17 9.83 3.99 -2.65
C VAL A 17 9.73 2.67 -3.40
N ARG A 18 10.52 1.68 -2.99
CA ARG A 18 10.50 0.33 -3.57
C ARG A 18 10.24 -0.69 -2.48
N ASN A 19 9.23 -1.51 -2.69
CA ASN A 19 8.92 -2.67 -1.84
C ASN A 19 8.93 -2.34 -0.34
N GLN A 20 8.36 -1.20 0.04
CA GLN A 20 8.26 -0.79 1.44
C GLN A 20 7.22 -1.66 2.13
N TYR A 21 7.66 -2.38 3.15
CA TYR A 21 6.76 -3.11 4.03
C TYR A 21 5.93 -2.14 4.87
N ILE A 22 4.60 -2.30 4.85
CA ILE A 22 3.67 -1.42 5.58
C ILE A 22 3.02 -2.10 6.78
N GLY A 23 3.22 -3.40 6.93
CA GLY A 23 2.71 -4.16 8.08
C GLY A 23 1.86 -5.35 7.65
N VAL A 24 1.27 -5.98 8.67
CA VAL A 24 0.33 -7.08 8.47
C VAL A 24 -1.08 -6.52 8.48
N HIS A 25 -1.80 -6.75 7.38
CA HIS A 25 -3.16 -6.26 7.17
C HIS A 25 -4.00 -7.34 6.51
N ALA A 26 -5.30 -7.34 6.77
CA ALA A 26 -6.20 -8.29 6.12
C ALA A 26 -6.42 -7.95 4.65
N TYR A 27 -6.45 -6.66 4.33
CA TYR A 27 -6.66 -6.16 2.99
C TYR A 27 -6.09 -4.75 2.85
N CYS A 28 -5.42 -4.45 1.75
CA CYS A 28 -5.02 -3.09 1.39
C CYS A 28 -5.47 -2.75 -0.03
N ALA A 29 -5.89 -1.50 -0.22
CA ALA A 29 -6.29 -0.99 -1.53
C ALA A 29 -5.84 0.45 -1.74
N TRP A 30 -5.73 0.84 -3.01
CA TRP A 30 -5.50 2.21 -3.41
C TRP A 30 -6.63 3.12 -2.90
N THR A 31 -6.25 4.17 -2.18
CA THR A 31 -7.16 5.25 -1.79
C THR A 31 -7.04 6.42 -2.76
N TYR A 32 -5.79 6.74 -3.11
CA TYR A 32 -5.50 7.76 -4.09
C TYR A 32 -4.30 7.33 -4.92
N LEU A 33 -4.53 7.13 -6.21
CA LEU A 33 -3.48 6.83 -7.17
C LEU A 33 -3.17 8.10 -7.95
N ASN A 34 -2.13 8.81 -7.51
CA ASN A 34 -1.53 9.90 -8.28
C ASN A 34 -0.53 9.30 -9.26
N GLY A 35 -1.01 8.90 -10.45
CA GLY A 35 -0.14 8.45 -11.53
C GLY A 35 0.58 9.64 -12.19
N SER A 36 1.82 9.44 -12.62
CA SER A 36 2.52 10.42 -13.46
C SER A 36 1.92 10.41 -14.87
N PRO A 37 1.80 11.58 -15.56
CA PRO A 37 1.27 11.65 -16.92
C PRO A 37 2.07 10.81 -17.93
N LEU A 38 3.36 10.58 -17.65
CA LEU A 38 4.25 9.79 -18.49
C LEU A 38 4.47 8.37 -17.93
N GLY A 39 3.81 8.02 -16.82
CA GLY A 39 3.93 6.72 -16.17
C GLY A 39 5.03 6.65 -15.12
N GLY A 40 4.98 5.59 -14.31
CA GLY A 40 5.87 5.25 -13.21
C GLY A 40 5.29 3.98 -12.58
N PHE A 41 6.06 3.27 -11.76
CA PHE A 41 5.58 2.01 -11.19
C PHE A 41 4.93 2.24 -9.83
N GLN A 42 3.63 1.96 -9.74
CA GLN A 42 2.87 1.88 -8.49
C GLN A 42 2.35 0.47 -8.32
N GLU A 43 2.64 -0.13 -7.18
CA GLU A 43 2.18 -1.48 -6.86
C GLU A 43 1.85 -1.59 -5.39
N ILE A 44 0.74 -2.26 -5.10
CA ILE A 44 0.45 -2.84 -3.80
C ILE A 44 0.34 -4.34 -3.95
N HIS A 45 1.02 -5.09 -3.10
CA HIS A 45 0.92 -6.54 -3.12
C HIS A 45 1.06 -7.11 -1.72
N SER A 46 0.51 -8.31 -1.55
CA SER A 46 0.66 -9.12 -0.34
C SER A 46 1.69 -10.23 -0.61
N ASN A 47 2.44 -10.60 0.42
CA ASN A 47 3.32 -11.78 0.39
C ASN A 47 2.57 -13.11 0.58
N GLY A 48 1.23 -13.10 0.60
CA GLY A 48 0.40 -14.29 0.81
C GLY A 48 0.23 -14.70 2.28
N SER A 49 0.94 -14.03 3.21
CA SER A 49 0.83 -14.23 4.67
C SER A 49 0.36 -12.95 5.37
N ASN A 50 -0.56 -12.21 4.72
CA ASN A 50 -1.08 -10.90 5.16
C ASN A 50 -0.03 -9.79 5.31
N GLY A 51 1.24 -10.01 4.96
CA GLY A 51 2.24 -8.96 4.93
C GLY A 51 2.13 -8.15 3.65
N TRP A 52 1.97 -6.84 3.76
CA TRP A 52 1.75 -5.96 2.61
C TRP A 52 2.96 -5.08 2.31
N TYR A 53 3.14 -4.84 1.02
CA TYR A 53 4.22 -4.04 0.48
C TYR A 53 3.66 -3.00 -0.49
N ILE A 54 4.29 -1.82 -0.51
CA ILE A 54 3.98 -0.75 -1.45
C ILE A 54 5.25 -0.35 -2.20
N SER A 55 5.07 -0.12 -3.50
CA SER A 55 6.06 0.51 -4.36
C SER A 55 5.49 1.78 -5.01
N ASN A 56 6.28 2.84 -5.04
CA ASN A 56 6.05 4.06 -5.81
C ASN A 56 7.39 4.60 -6.33
N TYR A 57 7.81 4.17 -7.52
CA TYR A 57 9.13 4.51 -8.04
C TYR A 57 9.12 4.73 -9.55
N ARG A 58 10.17 5.41 -10.05
CA ARG A 58 10.34 5.68 -11.48
C ARG A 58 10.56 4.39 -12.28
N TRP A 59 9.95 4.25 -13.44
CA TRP A 59 10.20 3.13 -14.36
C TRP A 59 10.96 3.62 -15.59
N GLY A 60 12.26 3.30 -15.69
CA GLY A 60 13.12 3.85 -16.74
C GLY A 60 13.20 5.37 -16.68
N ASN A 61 12.79 6.04 -17.75
CA ASN A 61 12.72 7.51 -17.86
C ASN A 61 11.38 8.09 -17.38
N TYR A 62 10.47 7.26 -16.89
CA TYR A 62 9.13 7.66 -16.47
C TYR A 62 9.09 7.87 -14.95
N GLU A 63 8.93 9.12 -14.53
CA GLU A 63 8.88 9.51 -13.12
C GLU A 63 7.68 8.91 -12.39
N SER A 64 7.84 8.40 -11.17
CA SER A 64 6.67 8.09 -10.34
C SER A 64 5.78 9.32 -10.20
N GLY A 65 4.47 9.10 -10.15
CA GLY A 65 3.53 10.18 -9.85
C GLY A 65 3.75 10.77 -8.47
N GLY A 66 2.85 11.66 -8.03
CA GLY A 66 2.98 12.32 -6.74
C GLY A 66 2.94 11.36 -5.55
N THR A 67 2.61 11.90 -4.38
CA THR A 67 2.26 11.05 -3.23
C THR A 67 1.04 10.20 -3.58
N ILE A 68 1.14 8.89 -3.37
CA ILE A 68 0.03 7.96 -3.47
C ILE A 68 -0.44 7.58 -2.07
N SER A 69 -1.71 7.17 -1.95
CA SER A 69 -2.29 6.77 -0.67
C SER A 69 -2.90 5.38 -0.77
N VAL A 70 -2.62 4.56 0.23
CA VAL A 70 -3.14 3.20 0.37
C VAL A 70 -3.82 3.09 1.72
N THR A 71 -5.03 2.54 1.76
CA THR A 71 -5.73 2.28 3.01
C THR A 71 -5.81 0.77 3.22
N CYS A 72 -5.45 0.36 4.42
CA CYS A 72 -5.41 -1.01 4.85
C CYS A 72 -6.44 -1.25 5.96
N LEU A 73 -7.14 -2.38 5.86
CA LEU A 73 -8.01 -2.92 6.89
C LEU A 73 -7.20 -3.80 7.84
N ASN A 74 -7.19 -3.41 9.10
CA ASN A 74 -6.63 -4.17 10.22
C ASN A 74 -7.71 -5.08 10.81
N LEU A 75 -7.42 -6.38 10.90
CA LEU A 75 -8.21 -7.33 11.68
C LEU A 75 -7.41 -7.79 12.89
N PRO A 76 -8.06 -8.01 14.05
CA PRO A 76 -7.44 -8.74 15.14
C PRO A 76 -6.99 -10.11 14.64
N GLY A 77 -5.69 -10.38 14.64
CA GLY A 77 -5.13 -11.65 14.14
C GLY A 77 -4.80 -11.69 12.64
N ALA A 78 -4.85 -10.57 11.90
CA ALA A 78 -4.19 -10.48 10.61
C ALA A 78 -2.67 -10.67 10.84
N GLY A 79 -2.16 -11.88 10.69
CA GLY A 79 -0.76 -12.24 10.97
C GLY A 79 -0.53 -13.38 11.94
N LEU A 80 -1.60 -14.04 12.40
CA LEU A 80 -1.54 -15.34 13.09
C LEU A 80 -1.67 -16.49 12.10
#